data_AF-D2PKT4-F1
#
_entry.id   AF-D2PKT4-F1
#
_cell.length_a   1.000
_cell.length_b   1.000
_cell.length_c   1.000
_cell.angle_alpha   90.00
_cell.angle_beta   90.00
_cell.angle_gamma   90.00
#
_symmetry.space_group_name_H-M   'P 1'
#
loop_
_entity.id
_entity.type
_entity.pdbx_description
1 polymer ?
#
loop_
_entity_poly.entity_id
_entity_poly.type
_entity_poly.pdbx_seq_one_letter_code
_entity_poly.pdbx_strand_id
1 'polypeptide(L)' 'MSRRRVTGLAPVWTERLGLESAAAIPSELEARLSHLVTLVTADVPPADSAAAAVAYGDLWALTGFLADAHRVLQGKEIHA' A
#
# COMPACT_ATOMS: atom_id res chain seq x y z
N MET A 1 5.94 -25.57 20.16
CA MET A 1 5.06 -25.49 18.98
C MET A 1 5.05 -24.05 18.47
N SER A 2 5.83 -23.75 17.44
CA SER A 2 5.86 -22.41 16.85
C SER A 2 4.65 -22.28 15.92
N ARG A 3 3.57 -21.62 16.37
CA ARG A 3 2.46 -21.26 15.50
C ARG A 3 2.99 -20.21 14.54
N ARG A 4 3.44 -20.63 13.36
CA ARG A 4 3.68 -19.74 12.22
C ARG A 4 2.32 -19.13 11.87
N ARG A 5 2.05 -17.91 12.37
CA ARG A 5 0.83 -17.20 12.03
C ARG A 5 0.96 -16.85 10.55
N VAL A 6 0.19 -17.53 9.70
CA VAL A 6 -0.10 -17.02 8.36
C VAL A 6 -0.65 -15.62 8.58
N THR A 7 0.14 -14.60 8.24
CA THR A 7 -0.26 -13.22 8.48
C THR A 7 -1.07 -12.83 7.25
N GLY A 8 -2.39 -12.70 7.40
CA GLY A 8 -3.27 -12.34 6.28
C GLY A 8 -2.90 -10.97 5.71
N LEU A 9 -3.40 -10.67 4.50
CA LEU A 9 -3.16 -9.38 3.83
C LEU A 9 -3.51 -8.19 4.71
N ALA A 10 -4.69 -8.24 5.35
CA ALA A 10 -5.21 -7.18 6.21
C ALA A 10 -4.26 -6.81 7.38
N PRO A 11 -3.90 -7.72 8.31
CA PRO A 11 -3.04 -7.35 9.44
C PRO A 11 -1.66 -6.83 9.03
N VAL A 12 -1.03 -7.41 8.00
CA VAL A 12 0.27 -6.93 7.49
C VAL A 12 0.16 -5.49 6.97
N TRP A 13 -0.87 -5.21 6.19
CA TRP A 13 -1.02 -3.89 5.57
C TRP A 13 -1.61 -2.84 6.51
N THR A 14 -2.38 -3.24 7.52
CA THR A 14 -2.76 -2.34 8.63
C THR A 14 -1.52 -1.82 9.34
N GLU A 15 -0.57 -2.70 9.68
CA GLU A 15 0.68 -2.31 10.35
C GLU A 15 1.56 -1.43 9.44
N ARG A 16 1.81 -1.86 8.19
CA ARG A 16 2.68 -1.11 7.27
C ARG A 16 2.17 0.27 6.90
N LEU A 17 0.85 0.44 6.84
CA LEU A 17 0.22 1.72 6.56
C LEU A 17 0.02 2.56 7.84
N GLY A 18 0.31 2.01 9.02
CA GLY A 18 0.09 2.69 10.30
C GLY A 18 -1.39 2.97 10.58
N LEU A 19 -2.28 2.07 10.15
CA LEU A 19 -3.72 2.23 10.29
C LEU A 19 -4.22 1.62 11.60
N GLU A 20 -5.24 2.24 12.19
CA GLU A 20 -5.91 1.72 13.39
C GLU A 20 -6.82 0.51 13.10
N SER A 21 -7.19 0.30 11.82
CA SER A 21 -8.11 -0.77 11.41
C SER A 21 -7.87 -1.23 9.98
N ALA A 22 -8.02 -2.53 9.75
CA ALA A 22 -8.03 -3.12 8.41
C ALA A 22 -9.17 -2.60 7.52
N ALA A 23 -10.27 -2.11 8.12
CA ALA A 23 -11.38 -1.53 7.37
C ALA A 23 -10.99 -0.22 6.65
N ALA A 24 -9.91 0.45 7.07
CA ALA A 24 -9.41 1.69 6.48
C ALA A 24 -8.48 1.46 5.27
N ILE A 25 -8.06 0.20 5.01
CA ILE A 25 -7.15 -0.12 3.91
C ILE A 25 -7.71 0.33 2.55
N PRO A 26 -8.98 0.06 2.19
CA PRO A 26 -9.50 0.46 0.88
C PRO A 26 -9.45 1.97 0.66
N SER A 27 -9.89 2.76 1.64
CA SER A 27 -9.88 4.24 1.55
C SER A 27 -8.47 4.80 1.49
N GLU A 28 -7.52 4.21 2.23
CA GLU A 28 -6.12 4.63 2.20
C GLU A 28 -5.48 4.37 0.83
N LEU A 29 -5.70 3.18 0.26
CA LEU A 29 -5.18 2.85 -1.07
C LEU A 29 -5.83 3.70 -2.17
N GLU A 30 -7.12 4.00 -2.05
CA GLU A 30 -7.84 4.88 -2.97
C GLU A 30 -7.30 6.31 -2.92
N ALA A 31 -7.01 6.85 -1.74
CA ALA A 31 -6.42 8.18 -1.58
C ALA A 31 -5.04 8.26 -2.25
N ARG A 32 -4.18 7.27 -2.03
CA ARG A 32 -2.84 7.20 -2.68
C ARG A 32 -2.94 7.09 -4.19
N LEU A 33 -3.84 6.24 -4.70
CA LEU A 33 -4.05 6.11 -6.14
C LEU A 33 -4.57 7.43 -6.74
N SER A 34 -5.52 8.08 -6.08
CA SER A 34 -6.09 9.36 -6.52
C SER A 34 -5.03 10.47 -6.57
N HIS A 35 -4.13 10.49 -5.59
CA HIS A 35 -3.00 11.42 -5.57
C HIS A 35 -2.07 11.18 -6.78
N LEU A 36 -1.69 9.93 -7.06
CA LEU A 36 -0.86 9.60 -8.22
C LEU A 36 -1.54 9.90 -9.56
N VAL A 37 -2.83 9.59 -9.69
CA VAL A 37 -3.60 9.92 -10.90
C VAL A 37 -3.60 11.43 -11.12
N THR A 38 -3.83 12.21 -10.06
CA THR A 38 -3.80 13.68 -10.15
C THR A 38 -2.44 14.18 -10.62
N LEU A 39 -1.35 13.66 -10.06
CA LEU A 39 0.01 14.04 -10.46
C LEU A 39 0.30 13.72 -11.93
N VAL A 40 -0.08 12.53 -12.41
CA VAL A 40 0.19 12.10 -13.79
C VAL A 40 -0.71 12.82 -14.80
N THR A 41 -1.96 13.13 -14.42
CA THR A 41 -2.93 13.76 -15.33
C THR A 41 -2.85 15.28 -15.36
N ALA A 42 -2.33 15.92 -14.30
CA ALA A 42 -2.19 17.38 -14.24
C ALA A 42 -1.13 17.92 -15.22
N ASP A 43 -0.25 17.07 -15.77
CA ASP A 43 0.92 17.48 -16.57
C ASP A 43 1.82 18.50 -15.84
N VAL A 44 1.67 18.57 -14.51
CA VAL A 44 2.42 19.44 -13.61
C VAL A 44 3.43 18.58 -12.89
N PRO A 45 4.75 18.82 -13.06
CA PRO A 45 5.75 18.11 -12.28
C PRO A 45 5.54 18.39 -10.79
N PRO A 46 5.88 17.44 -9.90
CA PRO A 46 5.79 17.67 -8.46
C PRO A 46 6.50 18.97 -8.10
N ALA A 47 5.81 19.83 -7.36
CA ALA A 47 6.23 21.21 -7.10
C ALA A 47 7.60 21.29 -6.38
N ASP A 48 7.96 20.25 -5.63
CA ASP A 48 9.23 20.12 -4.94
C ASP A 48 9.62 18.64 -4.68
N SER A 49 10.78 18.45 -4.06
CA SER A 49 11.31 17.14 -3.69
C SER A 49 10.48 16.39 -2.64
N ALA A 50 9.72 17.11 -1.80
CA ALA A 50 8.87 16.48 -0.80
C ALA A 50 7.64 15.84 -1.47
N ALA A 51 6.99 16.56 -2.39
CA ALA A 51 5.90 16.04 -3.20
C ALA A 51 6.34 14.81 -4.02
N ALA A 52 7.55 14.85 -4.60
CA ALA A 52 8.10 13.70 -5.32
C ALA A 52 8.34 12.49 -4.40
N ALA A 53 8.84 12.70 -3.18
CA ALA A 53 9.06 11.62 -2.20
C ALA A 53 7.73 10.99 -1.75
N VAL A 54 6.69 11.80 -1.54
CA VAL A 54 5.34 11.30 -1.20
C VAL A 54 4.79 10.45 -2.36
N ALA A 55 4.83 10.96 -3.59
CA ALA A 55 4.37 10.22 -4.77
C ALA A 55 5.12 8.89 -4.93
N TYR A 56 6.44 8.88 -4.70
CA TYR A 56 7.21 7.65 -4.73
C TYR A 56 6.79 6.66 -3.63
N GLY A 57 6.54 7.15 -2.41
CA GLY A 57 6.02 6.34 -1.31
C GLY A 57 4.64 5.74 -1.59
N ASP A 58 3.75 6.51 -2.22
CA ASP A 58 2.42 6.04 -2.63
C ASP A 58 2.51 4.93 -3.67
N LEU A 59 3.37 5.10 -4.67
CA LEU A 59 3.61 4.08 -5.70
C LEU A 59 4.19 2.81 -5.07
N TRP A 60 5.15 2.94 -4.15
CA TRP A 60 5.74 1.81 -3.45
C TRP A 60 4.71 1.03 -2.62
N ALA A 61 3.83 1.74 -1.91
CA ALA A 61 2.78 1.10 -1.13
C ALA A 61 1.77 0.36 -2.02
N LEU A 62 1.31 0.96 -3.11
CA LEU A 62 0.36 0.32 -4.03
C LEU A 62 0.96 -0.93 -4.71
N THR A 63 2.20 -0.82 -5.18
CA THR A 63 2.90 -1.95 -5.81
C THR A 63 3.15 -3.08 -4.81
N GLY A 64 3.57 -2.76 -3.59
CA GLY A 64 3.71 -3.73 -2.50
C GLY A 64 2.39 -4.43 -2.18
N PHE A 65 1.29 -3.67 -2.08
CA PHE A 65 -0.02 -4.22 -1.73
C PHE A 65 -0.50 -5.22 -2.78
N LEU A 66 -0.38 -4.87 -4.06
CA LEU A 66 -0.75 -5.75 -5.16
C LEU A 66 0.12 -7.01 -5.21
N ALA A 67 1.43 -6.89 -4.96
CA ALA A 67 2.34 -8.03 -4.93
C ALA A 67 1.97 -9.03 -3.82
N ASP A 68 1.66 -8.53 -2.63
CA ASP A 68 1.25 -9.37 -1.50
C ASP A 68 -0.16 -9.93 -1.66
N ALA A 69 -1.10 -9.14 -2.22
CA ALA A 69 -2.44 -9.61 -2.55
C ALA A 69 -2.37 -10.78 -3.55
N HIS A 70 -1.54 -10.65 -4.59
CA HIS A 70 -1.31 -11.72 -5.55
C HIS A 70 -0.71 -12.96 -4.89
N ARG A 71 0.27 -12.81 -3.98
CA ARG A 71 0.81 -13.94 -3.20
C ARG A 71 -0.26 -14.65 -2.39
N VAL A 72 -1.09 -13.90 -1.67
CA VAL A 72 -2.19 -14.45 -0.87
C VAL A 72 -3.20 -15.19 -1.75
N LEU A 73 -3.55 -14.65 -2.93
CA LEU A 73 -4.42 -15.33 -3.90
C LEU A 73 -3.81 -16.62 -4.45
N GLN A 74 -2.49 -16.72 -4.50
CA GLN A 74 -1.77 -17.96 -4.84
C GLN A 74 -1.63 -18.94 -3.66
N GLY A 75 -2.22 -18.64 -2.51
CA GLY A 75 -2.08 -19.43 -1.28
C GLY A 75 -0.69 -19.33 -0.63
N LYS A 76 0.11 -18.33 -1.01
CA LYS A 76 1.43 -18.10 -0.43
C LYS A 76 1.33 -17.22 0.81
N GLU A 77 2.22 -17.48 1.77
CA GLU A 77 2.37 -16.64 2.95
C GLU A 77 2.97 -15.28 2.59
N ILE A 78 2.57 -14.25 3.34
CA ILE A 78 3.22 -12.95 3.38
C ILE A 78 3.70 -12.69 4.80
N HIS A 79 4.71 -11.84 4.95
CA HIS A 79 5.34 -11.52 6.23
C HIS A 79 5.14 -10.04 6.52
N ALA A 80 5.00 -9.69 7.80
CA ALA A 80 5.01 -8.30 8.26
C ALA A 80 6.36 -7.66 7.94
#